data_AF-A0A6G2DDK6-F1
#
_entry.id   AF-A0A6G2DDK6-F1
#
_cell.length_a   1.000
_cell.length_b   1.000
_cell.length_c   1.000
_cell.angle_alpha   90.00
_cell.angle_beta   90.00
_cell.angle_gamma   90.00
#
_symmetry.space_group_name_H-M   'P 1'
#
loop_
_entity.id
_entity.type
_entity.pdbx_description
1 polymer ?
#
loop_
_entity_poly.entity_id
_entity_poly.type
_entity_poly.pdbx_seq_one_letter_code
_entity_poly.pdbx_strand_id
1 'polypeptide(L)'
;LDEANKIIVHYADGTKDYFNLSSSSEGLSNVKEYTITDLGIKYTPNIVQKDNTTLVNDIKSILEPVDLQSQTMYQHLNRLGDYRVNAIKDLYLEESFTDVKENLTNLITKLVQNEEHQLNDSPAARQMIRDKVEKNKAALLLGLTYLNRYYGVK
;
A
#
# COMPACT_ATOMS: atom_id res chain seq x y z
N LEU A 1 4.75 4.33 12.14
CA LEU A 1 5.74 4.75 11.14
C LEU A 1 7.11 4.53 11.72
N ASP A 2 7.94 3.75 11.03
CA ASP A 2 9.31 3.50 11.45
C ASP A 2 10.18 4.75 11.28
N GLU A 3 11.35 4.78 11.91
CA GLU A 3 12.29 5.88 11.76
C GLU A 3 13.14 5.73 10.50
N ALA A 4 13.14 6.76 9.65
CA ALA A 4 14.04 6.84 8.50
C ALA A 4 15.39 7.41 8.92
N ASN A 5 16.47 6.83 8.40
CA ASN A 5 17.85 7.27 8.63
C ASN A 5 18.50 7.91 7.39
N LYS A 6 17.91 7.74 6.21
CA LYS A 6 18.39 8.30 4.94
C LYS A 6 17.23 8.73 4.05
N ILE A 7 17.53 9.69 3.18
CA ILE A 7 16.66 10.08 2.06
C ILE A 7 17.44 9.97 0.76
N ILE A 8 16.74 9.52 -0.29
CA ILE A 8 17.26 9.50 -1.66
C ILE A 8 16.55 10.61 -2.42
N VAL A 9 17.32 11.54 -3.00
CA VAL A 9 16.79 12.57 -3.90
C VAL A 9 17.12 12.16 -5.32
N HIS A 10 16.10 11.94 -6.13
CA HIS A 10 16.24 11.60 -7.55
C HIS A 10 15.93 12.82 -8.40
N TYR A 11 16.93 13.32 -9.12
CA TYR A 11 16.84 14.55 -9.90
C TYR A 11 16.29 14.29 -11.31
N ALA A 12 15.83 15.36 -11.97
CA ALA A 12 15.27 15.28 -13.31
C ALA A 12 16.28 14.82 -14.38
N ASP A 13 17.57 14.97 -14.13
CA ASP A 13 18.67 14.50 -14.99
C ASP A 13 19.03 13.02 -14.76
N GLY A 14 18.32 12.33 -13.86
CA GLY A 14 18.53 10.92 -13.53
C GLY A 14 19.62 10.66 -12.49
N THR A 15 20.31 11.70 -12.00
CA THR A 15 21.28 11.57 -10.90
C THR A 15 20.57 11.36 -9.56
N LYS A 16 21.31 10.80 -8.59
CA LYS A 16 20.78 10.47 -7.26
C LYS A 16 21.76 10.87 -6.19
N ASP A 17 21.27 11.59 -5.19
CA ASP A 17 22.00 11.85 -3.96
C ASP A 17 21.37 11.11 -2.79
N TYR A 18 22.23 10.76 -1.84
CA TYR A 18 21.88 10.05 -0.61
C TYR A 18 22.29 10.91 0.57
N PHE A 19 21.32 11.36 1.37
CA PHE A 19 21.58 12.19 2.53
C PHE A 19 21.19 11.49 3.82
N ASN A 20 21.87 11.82 4.91
CA ASN A 20 21.54 11.30 6.24
C ASN A 20 20.42 12.13 6.89
N LEU A 21 19.47 11.44 7.52
CA LEU A 21 18.40 12.03 8.29
C LEU A 21 18.66 11.89 9.78
N SER A 22 18.37 12.95 10.54
CA SER A 22 18.17 12.89 11.98
C SER A 22 16.74 13.29 12.32
N SER A 23 16.15 12.68 13.34
CA SER A 23 14.83 13.09 13.81
C SER A 23 14.84 14.55 14.28
N SER A 24 13.72 15.24 14.07
CA SER A 24 13.47 16.60 14.51
C SER A 24 12.13 16.64 15.24
N SER A 25 12.06 17.42 16.32
CA SER A 25 10.84 17.61 17.11
C SER A 25 10.38 19.07 17.13
N GLU A 26 10.84 19.88 16.17
CA GLU A 26 10.44 21.29 16.02
C GLU A 26 9.09 21.42 15.28
N GLY A 27 8.73 20.42 14.47
CA GLY A 27 7.51 20.37 13.67
C GLY A 27 6.22 19.97 14.41
N LEU A 28 5.14 19.79 13.64
CA LEU A 28 3.83 19.38 14.14
C LEU A 28 3.85 17.93 14.67
N SER A 29 3.12 17.65 15.75
CA SER A 29 3.11 16.33 16.39
C SER A 29 2.51 15.20 15.55
N ASN A 30 1.69 15.55 14.56
CA ASN A 30 0.99 14.61 13.68
C ASN A 30 1.71 14.33 12.36
N VAL A 31 2.90 14.90 12.14
CA VAL A 31 3.73 14.60 10.98
C VAL A 31 5.17 14.43 11.45
N LYS A 32 5.85 13.38 10.97
CA LYS A 32 7.27 13.24 11.28
C LYS A 32 8.06 14.35 10.62
N GLU A 33 9.04 14.89 11.33
CA GLU A 33 9.98 15.85 10.78
C GLU A 33 11.40 15.31 10.94
N TYR A 34 12.23 15.55 9.93
CA TYR A 34 13.63 15.18 9.91
C TYR A 34 14.47 16.40 9.53
N THR A 35 15.73 16.40 9.96
CA THR A 35 16.75 17.29 9.41
C THR A 35 17.62 16.48 8.43
N ILE A 36 17.77 16.98 7.20
CA ILE A 36 18.78 16.51 6.25
C ILE A 36 20.11 17.08 6.71
N THR A 37 20.86 16.29 7.46
CA THR A 37 22.04 16.74 8.22
C THR A 37 23.11 17.39 7.34
N ASP A 38 23.34 16.84 6.15
CA ASP A 38 24.35 17.32 5.19
C ASP A 38 24.03 18.72 4.64
N LEU A 39 22.75 19.11 4.64
CA LEU A 39 22.25 20.35 4.05
C LEU A 39 21.72 21.35 5.09
N GLY A 40 21.47 20.91 6.32
CA GLY A 40 20.87 21.73 7.37
C GLY A 40 19.40 22.12 7.11
N ILE A 41 18.69 21.39 6.23
CA ILE A 41 17.29 21.68 5.88
C ILE A 41 16.32 20.68 6.51
N LYS A 42 15.07 21.09 6.72
CA LYS A 42 14.02 20.19 7.22
C LYS A 42 13.37 19.41 6.07
N TYR A 43 13.00 18.17 6.37
CA TYR A 43 12.26 17.27 5.49
C TYR A 43 11.09 16.64 6.24
N THR A 44 9.95 16.60 5.57
CA THR A 44 8.70 16.07 6.12
C THR A 44 8.10 15.12 5.08
N PRO A 45 7.98 13.80 5.35
CA PRO A 45 7.30 12.89 4.45
C PRO A 45 5.83 13.28 4.32
N ASN A 46 5.25 13.06 3.14
CA ASN A 46 3.82 13.31 2.89
C ASN A 46 2.93 12.19 3.48
N ILE A 47 3.11 11.88 4.77
CA ILE A 47 2.37 10.86 5.52
C ILE A 47 2.01 11.42 6.88
N VAL A 48 0.75 11.30 7.27
CA VAL A 48 0.28 11.71 8.59
C VAL A 48 0.52 10.57 9.59
N GLN A 49 1.08 10.90 10.76
CA GLN A 49 1.28 9.95 11.85
C GLN A 49 -0.03 9.74 12.61
N LYS A 50 -0.74 8.67 12.29
CA LYS A 50 -2.01 8.28 12.90
C LYS A 50 -2.04 6.79 13.25
N ASP A 51 -2.85 6.46 14.25
CA ASP A 51 -3.23 5.08 14.49
C ASP A 51 -4.35 4.68 13.52
N ASN A 52 -3.99 3.83 12.57
CA ASN A 52 -4.89 3.32 11.55
C ASN A 52 -5.25 1.85 11.76
N THR A 53 -4.98 1.29 12.94
CA THR A 53 -5.18 -0.14 13.24
C THR A 53 -6.61 -0.60 12.94
N THR A 54 -7.63 0.18 13.34
CA THR A 54 -9.04 -0.15 13.06
C THR A 54 -9.32 -0.18 11.56
N LEU A 55 -8.92 0.86 10.82
CA LEU A 55 -9.13 0.93 9.38
C LEU A 55 -8.39 -0.20 8.63
N VAL A 56 -7.17 -0.53 9.05
CA VAL A 56 -6.38 -1.64 8.48
C VAL A 56 -7.08 -2.98 8.71
N ASN A 57 -7.60 -3.22 9.91
CA ASN A 57 -8.33 -4.46 10.22
C ASN A 57 -9.66 -4.56 9.45
N ASP A 58 -10.39 -3.45 9.32
CA ASP A 58 -11.62 -3.39 8.53
C ASP A 58 -11.35 -3.71 7.06
N ILE A 59 -10.33 -3.09 6.46
CA ILE A 59 -9.92 -3.37 5.08
C ILE A 59 -9.43 -4.82 4.92
N LYS A 60 -8.70 -5.36 5.90
CA LYS A 60 -8.27 -6.76 5.88
C LYS A 60 -9.48 -7.69 5.81
N SER A 61 -10.50 -7.47 6.65
CA SER A 61 -11.72 -8.29 6.66
C SER A 61 -12.48 -8.27 5.33
N ILE A 62 -12.36 -7.20 4.55
CA ILE A 62 -12.94 -7.08 3.21
C ILE A 62 -12.17 -7.90 2.16
N LEU A 63 -10.84 -7.92 2.27
CA LEU A 63 -9.95 -8.56 1.29
C LEU A 63 -9.69 -10.05 1.58
N GLU A 64 -9.76 -10.46 2.84
CA GLU A 64 -9.54 -11.85 3.28
C GLU A 64 -10.49 -12.90 2.65
N PRO A 65 -11.77 -12.65 2.36
CA PRO A 65 -12.63 -13.65 1.71
C PRO A 65 -12.47 -13.71 0.18
N VAL A 66 -11.70 -12.81 -0.44
CA VAL A 66 -11.53 -12.81 -1.90
C VAL A 66 -10.62 -13.95 -2.33
N ASP A 67 -11.07 -14.72 -3.33
CA ASP A 67 -10.37 -15.86 -3.92
C ASP A 67 -9.96 -15.56 -5.37
N LEU A 68 -8.76 -16.02 -5.75
CA LEU A 68 -8.22 -15.93 -7.11
C LEU A 68 -9.09 -16.70 -8.12
N GLN A 69 -9.67 -17.84 -7.73
CA GLN A 69 -10.51 -18.69 -8.58
C GLN A 69 -12.02 -18.37 -8.41
N SER A 70 -12.36 -17.07 -8.35
CA SER A 70 -13.73 -16.59 -8.16
C SER A 70 -14.36 -16.01 -9.44
N GLN A 71 -15.69 -15.97 -9.48
CA GLN A 71 -16.43 -15.39 -10.61
C GLN A 71 -16.02 -13.94 -10.92
N THR A 72 -15.81 -13.13 -9.87
CA THR A 72 -15.38 -11.75 -10.02
C THR A 72 -13.97 -11.64 -10.62
N MET A 73 -13.04 -12.53 -10.26
CA MET A 73 -11.70 -12.57 -10.85
C MET A 73 -11.74 -12.96 -12.33
N TYR A 74 -12.55 -13.96 -12.68
CA TYR A 74 -12.79 -14.35 -14.08
C TYR A 74 -13.33 -13.20 -14.91
N GLN A 75 -14.23 -12.38 -14.35
CA GLN A 75 -14.75 -11.19 -15.00
C GLN A 75 -13.66 -10.12 -15.20
N HIS A 76 -12.86 -9.81 -14.18
CA HIS A 76 -11.78 -8.83 -14.29
C HIS A 76 -10.71 -9.22 -15.31
N LEU A 77 -10.41 -10.50 -15.43
CA LEU A 77 -9.39 -11.02 -16.36
C LEU A 77 -9.97 -11.38 -17.73
N ASN A 78 -11.27 -11.17 -17.94
CA ASN A 78 -12.01 -11.58 -19.14
C ASN A 78 -11.74 -13.05 -19.50
N ARG A 79 -11.94 -13.95 -18.53
CA ARG A 79 -11.80 -15.41 -18.62
C ARG A 79 -13.11 -16.08 -18.25
N LEU A 80 -14.11 -16.02 -19.14
CA LEU A 80 -15.48 -16.46 -18.84
C LEU A 80 -15.85 -17.84 -19.41
N GLY A 81 -14.98 -18.45 -20.22
CA GLY A 81 -15.24 -19.75 -20.85
C GLY A 81 -14.99 -20.96 -19.94
N ASP A 82 -15.17 -22.15 -20.48
CA ASP A 82 -14.99 -23.42 -19.74
C ASP A 82 -13.53 -23.65 -19.30
N TYR A 83 -12.57 -23.10 -20.04
CA TYR A 83 -11.14 -23.15 -19.72
C TYR A 83 -10.70 -22.12 -18.65
N ARG A 84 -11.63 -21.35 -18.05
CA ARG A 84 -11.30 -20.22 -17.17
C ARG A 84 -10.35 -20.56 -16.00
N VAL A 85 -10.55 -21.70 -15.34
CA VAL A 85 -9.71 -22.12 -14.20
C VAL A 85 -8.26 -22.27 -14.63
N ASN A 86 -8.03 -22.98 -15.74
CA ASN A 86 -6.68 -23.19 -16.26
C ASN A 86 -6.11 -21.91 -16.87
N ALA A 87 -6.95 -21.06 -17.47
CA ALA A 87 -6.52 -19.77 -17.96
C ALA A 87 -5.97 -18.84 -16.86
N ILE A 88 -6.42 -19.00 -15.61
CA ILE A 88 -5.84 -18.32 -14.45
C ILE A 88 -4.52 -18.97 -14.02
N LYS A 89 -4.45 -20.31 -14.01
CA LYS A 89 -3.22 -21.05 -13.70
C LYS A 89 -2.09 -20.72 -14.67
N ASP A 90 -2.41 -20.52 -15.93
CA ASP A 90 -1.46 -20.13 -16.98
C ASP A 90 -0.89 -18.71 -16.76
N LEU A 91 -1.43 -17.93 -15.81
CA LEU A 91 -0.87 -16.64 -15.38
C LEU A 91 0.18 -16.78 -14.28
N TYR A 92 0.30 -17.95 -13.64
CA TYR A 92 1.26 -18.24 -12.56
C TYR A 92 1.19 -17.24 -11.40
N LEU A 93 -0.04 -16.94 -10.96
CA LEU A 93 -0.30 -15.95 -9.91
C LEU A 93 -0.60 -16.58 -8.54
N GLU A 94 -0.80 -17.90 -8.45
CA GLU A 94 -1.24 -18.60 -7.24
C GLU A 94 -0.30 -18.40 -6.05
N GLU A 95 1.00 -18.67 -6.24
CA GLU A 95 2.02 -18.51 -5.18
C GLU A 95 2.06 -17.05 -4.71
N SER A 96 2.10 -16.11 -5.66
CA SER A 96 2.12 -14.68 -5.34
C SER A 96 0.82 -14.21 -4.70
N PHE A 97 -0.33 -14.82 -5.02
CA PHE A 97 -1.60 -14.48 -4.40
C PHE A 97 -1.58 -14.93 -2.94
N THR A 98 -1.13 -16.16 -2.66
CA THR A 98 -0.92 -16.67 -1.30
C THR A 98 0.00 -15.75 -0.50
N ASP A 99 1.16 -15.38 -1.05
CA ASP A 99 2.10 -14.43 -0.41
C ASP A 99 1.41 -13.11 -0.04
N VAL A 100 0.62 -12.54 -0.96
CA VAL A 100 -0.12 -11.30 -0.72
C VAL A 100 -1.16 -11.49 0.39
N LYS A 101 -1.86 -12.63 0.42
CA LYS A 101 -2.87 -12.94 1.44
C LYS A 101 -2.23 -13.05 2.83
N GLU A 102 -1.09 -13.73 2.93
CA GLU A 102 -0.35 -13.90 4.18
C GLU A 102 0.21 -12.56 4.71
N ASN A 103 0.55 -11.63 3.82
CA ASN A 103 1.14 -10.33 4.17
C ASN A 103 0.13 -9.15 4.15
N LEU A 104 -1.18 -9.42 4.10
CA LEU A 104 -2.22 -8.40 3.94
C LEU A 104 -2.09 -7.25 4.94
N THR A 105 -1.86 -7.53 6.23
CA THR A 105 -1.75 -6.49 7.26
C THR A 105 -0.65 -5.47 6.91
N ASN A 106 0.53 -5.93 6.47
CA ASN A 106 1.64 -5.07 6.10
C ASN A 106 1.31 -4.24 4.85
N LEU A 107 0.82 -4.90 3.81
CA LEU A 107 0.47 -4.26 2.53
C LEU A 107 -0.64 -3.22 2.71
N ILE A 108 -1.70 -3.54 3.45
CA ILE A 108 -2.80 -2.61 3.75
C ILE A 108 -2.29 -1.43 4.57
N THR A 109 -1.44 -1.66 5.58
CA THR A 109 -0.84 -0.58 6.37
C THR A 109 -0.11 0.41 5.47
N LYS A 110 0.72 -0.08 4.54
CA LYS A 110 1.42 0.77 3.57
C LYS A 110 0.45 1.52 2.65
N LEU A 111 -0.59 0.86 2.13
CA LEU A 111 -1.60 1.50 1.28
C LEU A 111 -2.36 2.60 2.02
N VAL A 112 -2.82 2.33 3.24
CA VAL A 112 -3.57 3.29 4.06
C VAL A 112 -2.70 4.49 4.42
N GLN A 113 -1.42 4.28 4.80
CA GLN A 113 -0.49 5.37 5.07
C GLN A 113 -0.25 6.27 3.85
N ASN A 114 -0.30 5.71 2.63
CA ASN A 114 -0.14 6.48 1.40
C ASN A 114 -1.43 7.16 0.91
N GLU A 115 -2.62 6.70 1.32
CA GLU A 115 -3.90 7.27 0.87
C GLU A 115 -4.50 8.26 1.89
N GLU A 116 -4.31 8.02 3.20
CA GLU A 116 -4.91 8.83 4.25
C GLU A 116 -4.05 10.04 4.61
N HIS A 117 -4.25 11.15 3.89
CA HIS A 117 -3.53 12.41 4.11
C HIS A 117 -4.24 13.41 5.03
N GLN A 118 -5.46 13.12 5.50
CA GLN A 118 -6.18 14.06 6.36
C GLN A 118 -5.49 14.18 7.72
N LEU A 119 -5.38 15.38 8.28
CA LEU A 119 -4.81 15.57 9.62
C LEU A 119 -5.78 15.16 10.73
N ASN A 120 -7.07 15.43 10.54
CA ASN A 120 -8.12 15.11 11.53
C ASN A 120 -8.57 13.66 11.40
N ASP A 121 -9.06 13.08 12.49
CA ASP A 121 -9.79 11.82 12.45
C ASP A 121 -11.22 12.08 11.92
N SER A 122 -11.56 11.49 10.78
CA SER A 122 -12.85 11.69 10.11
C SER A 122 -13.47 10.32 9.81
N PRO A 123 -14.55 9.93 10.50
CA PRO A 123 -15.27 8.69 10.22
C PRO A 123 -15.75 8.61 8.76
N ALA A 124 -16.17 9.74 8.18
CA ALA A 124 -16.58 9.80 6.77
C ALA A 124 -15.41 9.53 5.82
N ALA A 125 -14.20 10.02 6.12
CA ALA A 125 -13.02 9.74 5.32
C ALA A 125 -12.62 8.26 5.40
N ARG A 126 -12.64 7.67 6.61
CA ARG A 126 -12.38 6.23 6.79
C ARG A 126 -13.40 5.37 6.04
N GLN A 127 -14.68 5.74 6.11
CA GLN A 127 -15.74 5.05 5.37
C GLN A 127 -15.52 5.15 3.86
N MET A 128 -15.13 6.31 3.34
CA MET A 128 -14.82 6.46 1.91
C MET A 128 -13.69 5.53 1.45
N ILE A 129 -12.61 5.40 2.24
CA ILE A 129 -11.51 4.47 1.94
C ILE A 129 -12.04 3.03 1.94
N ARG A 130 -12.83 2.66 2.95
CA ARG A 130 -13.45 1.33 3.06
C ARG A 130 -14.33 1.01 1.85
N ASP A 131 -15.19 1.94 1.43
CA ASP A 131 -16.09 1.79 0.29
C ASP A 131 -15.30 1.66 -1.03
N LYS A 132 -14.20 2.42 -1.17
CA LYS A 132 -13.29 2.31 -2.32
C LYS A 132 -12.63 0.93 -2.37
N VAL A 133 -12.20 0.38 -1.24
CA VAL A 133 -11.66 -0.99 -1.16
C VAL A 133 -12.75 -2.01 -1.48
N GLU A 134 -13.90 -1.96 -0.83
CA GLU A 134 -15.00 -2.92 -1.02
C GLU A 134 -15.40 -3.00 -2.50
N LYS A 135 -15.59 -1.84 -3.14
CA LYS A 135 -15.94 -1.73 -4.55
C LYS A 135 -14.90 -2.36 -5.48
N ASN A 136 -13.62 -2.34 -5.11
CA ASN A 136 -12.51 -2.74 -5.97
C ASN A 136 -11.72 -3.95 -5.44
N LYS A 137 -12.23 -4.68 -4.45
CA LYS A 137 -11.47 -5.68 -3.68
C LYS A 137 -10.78 -6.75 -4.53
N ALA A 138 -11.45 -7.23 -5.58
CA ALA A 138 -10.88 -8.20 -6.51
C ALA A 138 -9.74 -7.58 -7.35
N ALA A 139 -9.98 -6.42 -7.96
CA ALA A 139 -8.97 -5.70 -8.73
C ALA A 139 -7.76 -5.27 -7.88
N LEU A 140 -8.00 -4.86 -6.63
CA LEU A 140 -6.94 -4.48 -5.70
C LEU A 140 -6.02 -5.67 -5.38
N LEU A 141 -6.60 -6.82 -5.00
CA LEU A 141 -5.81 -8.03 -4.74
C LEU A 141 -5.11 -8.56 -5.97
N LEU A 142 -5.74 -8.50 -7.14
CA LEU A 142 -5.11 -8.89 -8.40
C LEU A 142 -3.92 -7.97 -8.72
N GLY A 143 -4.07 -6.66 -8.52
CA GLY A 143 -2.99 -5.68 -8.69
C GLY A 143 -1.83 -5.92 -7.73
N LEU A 144 -2.11 -6.14 -6.45
CA LEU A 144 -1.08 -6.48 -5.45
C LEU A 144 -0.37 -7.79 -5.80
N THR A 145 -1.12 -8.80 -6.24
CA THR A 145 -0.58 -10.09 -6.67
C THR A 145 0.34 -9.93 -7.86
N TYR A 146 -0.06 -9.15 -8.87
CA TYR A 146 0.79 -8.86 -10.02
C TYR A 146 2.08 -8.11 -9.61
N LEU A 147 1.95 -7.09 -8.76
CA LEU A 147 3.10 -6.32 -8.28
C LEU A 147 4.07 -7.17 -7.44
N ASN A 148 3.56 -8.03 -6.56
CA ASN A 148 4.41 -8.96 -5.82
C ASN A 148 5.13 -9.93 -6.77
N ARG A 149 4.40 -10.51 -7.73
CA ARG A 149 4.96 -11.51 -8.66
C ARG A 149 6.11 -10.99 -9.53
N TYR A 150 5.97 -9.76 -10.04
CA TYR A 150 6.89 -9.21 -11.05
C TYR A 150 7.85 -8.14 -10.51
N TYR A 151 7.53 -7.53 -9.35
CA TYR A 151 8.32 -6.45 -8.76
C TYR A 151 8.73 -6.73 -7.30
N GLY A 152 8.31 -7.86 -6.71
CA GLY A 152 8.73 -8.27 -5.37
C GLY A 152 8.20 -7.37 -4.25
N VAL A 153 7.02 -6.78 -4.43
CA VAL A 153 6.37 -5.95 -3.41
C VAL A 153 5.90 -6.84 -2.23
N LYS A 154 6.66 -6.82 -1.14
CA LYS A 154 6.38 -7.51 0.13
C LYS A 154 6.07 -6.53 1.26
#